data_AF-A0A2R6QCL4-F1
#
_entry.id   AF-A0A2R6QCL4-F1
#
_cell.length_a   1.000
_cell.length_b   1.000
_cell.length_c   1.000
_cell.angle_alpha   90.00
_cell.angle_beta   90.00
_cell.angle_gamma   90.00
#
_symmetry.space_group_name_H-M   'P 1'
#
loop_
_entity.id
_entity.type
_entity.pdbx_description
1 polymer ?
#
loop_
_entity_poly.entity_id
_entity_poly.type
_entity_poly.pdbx_seq_one_letter_code
_entity_poly.pdbx_strand_id
1 'polypeptide(L)'
;MGLLAGSTVMLLTVIWGTCVVVGKCDIEHSVAIDGKDTKGCSLTDKLRVLPSHELRDDGTPNKEIIEKLFRTVDGNGDGYISTDELKALIMGIRFDEIDLDEDDAVEKVMKDFDTSLDHQIDLQEFICGIEKWLEEVRRYGSPPLEAGAGTIKNLDDFHRNTKREHDLLGDASDEVVEGVENPKRTTIKAVLLLLLGTLIAAAFADPLVDAVNNFSDATSIPTFFISFIALPFANSSMAVSAIIFATRKRLRSTSLTFSELYGAVTMNNVLCLPVFLALLYIRGLTWDFSAEVLVIVIVCVVMGAFASFRTTFPLWTAILAFLLYPFSLALVYVLDYVLGWS
;
A
#
# COMPACT_ATOMS: atom_id res chain seq x y z
N MET A 1 -25.77 -9.21 14.72
CA MET A 1 -25.83 -9.30 13.25
C MET A 1 -25.55 -7.98 12.54
N GLY A 2 -26.18 -6.87 12.95
CA GLY A 2 -25.95 -5.55 12.32
C GLY A 2 -24.47 -5.16 12.15
N LEU A 3 -23.65 -5.28 13.20
CA LEU A 3 -22.21 -5.01 13.11
C LEU A 3 -21.47 -5.91 12.09
N LEU A 4 -21.80 -7.19 12.03
CA LEU A 4 -21.15 -8.15 11.13
C LEU A 4 -21.50 -7.87 9.66
N ALA A 5 -22.78 -7.63 9.39
CA ALA A 5 -23.26 -7.25 8.06
C ALA A 5 -22.68 -5.90 7.66
N GLY A 6 -22.77 -4.90 8.54
CA GLY A 6 -22.30 -3.54 8.30
C GLY A 6 -20.80 -3.48 8.05
N SER A 7 -19.98 -4.18 8.83
CA SER A 7 -18.52 -4.21 8.64
C SER A 7 -18.13 -4.86 7.32
N THR A 8 -18.75 -5.99 6.97
CA THR A 8 -18.50 -6.67 5.70
C THR A 8 -18.86 -5.80 4.51
N VAL A 9 -20.05 -5.19 4.52
CA VAL A 9 -20.50 -4.31 3.45
C VAL A 9 -19.60 -3.07 3.39
N MET A 10 -19.29 -2.43 4.51
CA MET A 10 -18.43 -1.24 4.56
C MET A 10 -17.02 -1.52 4.01
N LEU A 11 -16.43 -2.68 4.35
CA LEU A 11 -15.12 -3.10 3.84
C LEU A 11 -15.14 -3.26 2.32
N LEU A 12 -16.14 -3.96 1.79
CA LEU A 12 -16.27 -4.24 0.35
C LEU A 12 -16.73 -3.03 -0.49
N THR A 13 -17.23 -1.97 0.13
CA THR A 13 -17.81 -0.82 -0.59
C THR A 13 -17.03 0.45 -0.35
N VAL A 14 -17.17 1.04 0.84
CA VAL A 14 -16.58 2.34 1.20
C VAL A 14 -15.07 2.23 1.28
N ILE A 15 -14.55 1.23 1.99
CA ILE A 15 -13.11 1.11 2.20
C ILE A 15 -12.46 0.64 0.90
N TRP A 16 -13.00 -0.38 0.25
CA TRP A 16 -12.54 -0.84 -1.06
C TRP A 16 -12.52 0.29 -2.10
N GLY A 17 -13.61 1.07 -2.22
CA GLY A 17 -13.70 2.21 -3.13
C GLY A 17 -12.69 3.31 -2.80
N THR A 18 -12.47 3.59 -1.51
CA THR A 18 -11.45 4.55 -1.07
C THR A 18 -10.04 4.08 -1.44
N CYS A 19 -9.73 2.80 -1.25
CA CYS A 19 -8.45 2.21 -1.65
C CYS A 19 -8.22 2.30 -3.17
N VAL A 20 -9.26 2.14 -4.00
CA VAL A 20 -9.17 2.34 -5.46
C VAL A 20 -8.86 3.81 -5.80
N VAL A 21 -9.50 4.77 -5.13
CA VAL A 21 -9.29 6.21 -5.39
C VAL A 21 -7.91 6.66 -4.93
N VAL A 22 -7.50 6.25 -3.73
CA VAL A 22 -6.26 6.67 -3.10
C VAL A 22 -5.05 5.97 -3.72
N GLY A 23 -5.16 4.67 -4.00
CA GLY A 23 -4.12 3.85 -4.61
C GLY A 23 -4.03 3.94 -6.13
N LYS A 24 -4.55 5.02 -6.73
CA LYS A 24 -4.53 5.21 -8.19
C LYS A 24 -3.11 5.45 -8.70
N CYS A 25 -2.75 4.70 -9.73
CA CYS A 25 -1.48 4.81 -10.43
C CYS A 25 -1.71 4.74 -11.95
N ASP A 26 -0.83 5.37 -12.72
CA ASP A 26 -0.86 5.26 -14.17
C ASP A 26 -0.46 3.84 -14.63
N ILE A 27 -1.12 3.35 -15.67
CA ILE A 27 -0.81 2.06 -16.30
C ILE A 27 -0.24 2.33 -17.69
N GLU A 28 1.02 1.96 -17.91
CA GLU A 28 1.65 1.93 -19.23
C GLU A 28 1.92 0.47 -19.62
N HIS A 29 1.53 0.08 -20.84
CA HIS A 29 1.72 -1.29 -21.35
C HIS A 29 1.23 -2.42 -20.41
N SER A 30 0.11 -2.22 -19.72
CA SER A 30 -0.47 -3.18 -18.75
C SER A 30 0.34 -3.39 -17.46
N VAL A 31 1.30 -2.51 -17.17
CA VAL A 31 2.07 -2.48 -15.92
C VAL A 31 1.80 -1.15 -15.20
N ALA A 32 1.48 -1.20 -13.90
CA ALA A 32 1.32 0.04 -13.13
C ALA A 32 2.68 0.67 -12.87
N ILE A 33 2.79 1.98 -13.08
CA ILE A 33 4.00 2.74 -12.76
C ILE A 33 3.86 3.25 -11.33
N ASP A 34 4.73 2.75 -10.46
CA ASP A 34 4.75 3.12 -9.05
C ASP A 34 4.97 4.64 -8.89
N GLY A 35 4.15 5.28 -8.05
CA GLY A 35 4.28 6.69 -7.67
C GLY A 35 3.89 7.74 -8.72
N LYS A 36 3.47 7.37 -9.94
CA LYS A 36 3.00 8.30 -10.98
C LYS A 36 1.47 8.37 -11.07
N ASP A 37 0.94 9.59 -11.04
CA ASP A 37 -0.48 9.91 -11.16
C ASP A 37 -0.64 11.16 -12.04
N THR A 38 -0.40 10.99 -13.34
CA THR A 38 -0.47 12.05 -14.36
C THR A 38 -1.90 12.35 -14.78
N LYS A 39 -2.84 11.41 -14.57
CA LYS A 39 -4.26 11.56 -14.97
C LYS A 39 -5.19 12.00 -13.84
N GLY A 40 -4.79 12.99 -13.06
CA GLY A 40 -5.73 13.75 -12.24
C GLY A 40 -6.68 14.56 -13.12
N CYS A 41 -7.98 14.63 -12.78
CA CYS A 41 -8.90 15.63 -13.35
C CYS A 41 -8.37 17.04 -13.04
N SER A 42 -7.52 17.61 -13.90
CA SER A 42 -7.12 19.01 -13.84
C SER A 42 -6.63 19.50 -15.19
N LEU A 43 -7.15 20.66 -15.58
CA LEU A 43 -6.98 21.42 -16.82
C LEU A 43 -5.53 21.86 -17.14
N THR A 44 -4.52 21.26 -16.53
CA THR A 44 -3.09 21.58 -16.67
C THR A 44 -2.40 20.85 -17.81
N ASP A 45 -3.05 19.85 -18.42
CA ASP A 45 -2.53 19.07 -19.57
C ASP A 45 -2.48 19.85 -20.91
N LYS A 46 -2.93 21.12 -20.93
CA LYS A 46 -2.80 21.99 -22.12
C LYS A 46 -1.55 22.87 -22.15
N LEU A 47 -0.65 22.78 -21.18
CA LEU A 47 0.54 23.63 -21.13
C LEU A 47 1.85 22.88 -20.86
N ARG A 48 2.14 21.84 -21.65
CA ARG A 48 3.53 21.42 -21.94
C ARG A 48 3.58 20.68 -23.28
N VAL A 49 3.33 21.44 -24.34
CA VAL A 49 3.86 21.12 -25.67
C VAL A 49 5.35 21.43 -25.60
N LEU A 50 6.21 20.43 -25.69
CA LEU A 50 7.41 20.41 -26.54
C LEU A 50 7.90 18.95 -26.71
N PRO A 51 8.41 18.55 -27.89
CA PRO A 51 8.47 17.16 -28.33
C PRO A 51 9.89 16.56 -28.33
N SER A 52 9.95 15.23 -28.10
CA SER A 52 10.77 14.15 -28.70
C SER A 52 12.27 14.32 -29.05
N HIS A 53 13.01 13.18 -28.93
CA HIS A 53 14.34 12.87 -29.53
C HIS A 53 15.53 13.42 -28.66
N GLU A 54 16.64 12.75 -28.32
CA GLU A 54 17.57 11.89 -29.08
C GLU A 54 18.54 11.13 -28.14
N LEU A 55 18.81 9.86 -28.46
CA LEU A 55 20.10 9.22 -28.20
C LEU A 55 21.05 9.52 -29.36
N ARG A 56 22.36 9.56 -29.11
CA ARG A 56 23.41 9.51 -30.16
C ARG A 56 24.05 8.12 -30.21
N ASP A 57 24.40 7.71 -31.43
CA ASP A 57 24.85 6.37 -31.85
C ASP A 57 26.36 6.08 -31.65
N ASP A 58 27.13 6.90 -30.91
CA ASP A 58 28.61 6.84 -30.91
C ASP A 58 29.27 6.27 -29.63
N GLY A 59 28.51 5.88 -28.61
CA GLY A 59 29.06 5.22 -27.42
C GLY A 59 30.03 6.09 -26.59
N THR A 60 30.06 7.40 -26.82
CA THR A 60 30.74 8.37 -25.96
C THR A 60 29.79 8.87 -24.87
N PRO A 61 30.27 9.10 -23.63
CA PRO A 61 29.42 9.67 -22.59
C PRO A 61 28.95 11.05 -23.06
N ASN A 62 27.64 11.21 -23.25
CA ASN A 62 27.10 12.51 -23.65
C ASN A 62 27.35 13.49 -22.50
N LYS A 63 28.32 14.39 -22.69
CA LYS A 63 28.68 15.41 -21.69
C LYS A 63 27.47 16.22 -21.26
N GLU A 64 26.50 16.42 -22.14
CA GLU A 64 25.23 17.10 -21.82
C GLU A 64 24.35 16.32 -20.82
N ILE A 65 24.44 14.99 -20.78
CA ILE A 65 23.70 14.15 -19.81
C ILE A 65 24.41 14.17 -18.45
N ILE A 66 25.74 14.10 -18.45
CA ILE A 66 26.53 14.19 -17.22
C ILE A 66 26.38 15.59 -16.60
N GLU A 67 26.39 16.65 -17.40
CA GLU A 67 26.11 18.02 -16.97
C GLU A 67 24.68 18.17 -16.42
N LYS A 68 23.69 17.53 -17.02
CA LYS A 68 22.32 17.50 -16.48
C LYS A 68 22.24 16.75 -15.15
N LEU A 69 22.96 15.64 -15.01
CA LEU A 69 23.02 14.88 -13.77
C LEU A 69 23.68 15.71 -12.67
N PHE A 70 24.82 16.35 -12.96
CA PHE A 70 25.51 17.25 -12.02
C PHE A 70 24.57 18.34 -11.50
N ARG A 71 23.84 19.03 -12.40
CA ARG A 71 22.84 20.05 -12.02
C ARG A 71 21.65 19.52 -11.23
N THR A 72 21.39 18.22 -11.28
CA THR A 72 20.31 17.59 -10.51
C THR A 72 20.78 17.24 -9.10
N VAL A 73 22.08 17.02 -8.93
CA VAL A 73 22.73 16.69 -7.64
C VAL A 73 23.08 17.98 -6.87
N ASP A 74 23.58 18.99 -7.57
CA ASP A 74 23.82 20.35 -7.07
C ASP A 74 22.47 21.03 -6.75
N GLY A 75 21.98 20.76 -5.54
CA GLY A 75 20.66 21.16 -5.08
C GLY A 75 20.60 22.63 -4.66
N ASN A 76 21.75 23.20 -4.28
CA ASN A 76 21.88 24.60 -3.90
C ASN A 76 22.26 25.51 -5.10
N GLY A 77 22.72 24.94 -6.21
CA GLY A 77 23.08 25.62 -7.45
C GLY A 77 24.39 26.40 -7.38
N ASP A 78 25.29 26.05 -6.47
CA ASP A 78 26.57 26.73 -6.25
C ASP A 78 27.66 26.31 -7.23
N GLY A 79 27.39 25.30 -8.06
CA GLY A 79 28.32 24.78 -9.06
C GLY A 79 29.29 23.73 -8.53
N TYR A 80 29.09 23.26 -7.29
CA TYR A 80 29.86 22.22 -6.63
C TYR A 80 28.90 21.15 -6.06
N ILE A 81 29.40 19.93 -5.86
CA ILE A 81 28.66 18.90 -5.12
C ILE A 81 29.33 18.76 -3.75
N SER A 82 28.60 19.16 -2.72
CA SER A 82 29.03 19.01 -1.33
C SER A 82 28.91 17.56 -0.83
N THR A 83 29.56 17.24 0.29
CA THR A 83 29.40 15.96 0.99
C THR A 83 27.94 15.64 1.28
N ASP A 84 27.14 16.65 1.65
CA ASP A 84 25.74 16.47 2.01
C ASP A 84 24.85 16.22 0.79
N GLU A 85 25.14 16.85 -0.35
CA GLU A 85 24.45 16.60 -1.62
C GLU A 85 24.84 15.26 -2.24
N LEU A 86 26.11 14.87 -2.11
CA LEU A 86 26.58 13.54 -2.48
C LEU A 86 25.93 12.47 -1.58
N LYS A 87 25.84 12.73 -0.27
CA LYS A 87 25.13 11.86 0.67
C LYS A 87 23.65 11.80 0.33
N ALA A 88 23.02 12.93 -0.02
CA ALA A 88 21.62 12.97 -0.47
C ALA A 88 21.40 12.22 -1.79
N LEU A 89 22.38 12.22 -2.70
CA LEU A 89 22.35 11.42 -3.91
C LEU A 89 22.47 9.92 -3.61
N ILE A 90 23.41 9.53 -2.73
CA ILE A 90 23.60 8.14 -2.32
C ILE A 90 22.38 7.61 -1.54
N MET A 91 21.77 8.45 -0.69
CA MET A 91 20.49 8.14 -0.02
C MET A 91 19.30 8.12 -0.98
N GLY A 92 19.28 9.03 -1.97
CA GLY A 92 18.20 9.17 -2.95
C GLY A 92 18.18 8.05 -3.98
N ILE A 93 19.35 7.51 -4.34
CA ILE A 93 19.51 6.26 -5.07
C ILE A 93 19.34 5.13 -4.06
N ARG A 94 18.09 4.81 -3.71
CA ARG A 94 17.70 3.84 -2.67
C ARG A 94 18.56 2.56 -2.66
N PHE A 95 19.66 2.57 -1.91
CA PHE A 95 20.33 1.39 -1.37
C PHE A 95 19.64 1.02 -0.05
N ASP A 96 18.31 0.85 -0.10
CA ASP A 96 17.63 0.21 1.01
C ASP A 96 18.12 -1.25 1.03
N GLU A 97 18.83 -1.66 2.09
CA GLU A 97 19.24 -3.03 2.46
C GLU A 97 20.73 -3.43 2.37
N ILE A 98 21.67 -2.51 2.11
CA ILE A 98 23.07 -2.79 2.47
C ILE A 98 23.40 -1.90 3.66
N ASP A 99 23.74 -2.51 4.80
CA ASP A 99 24.37 -1.86 5.96
C ASP A 99 25.79 -1.43 5.56
N LEU A 100 25.88 -0.65 4.48
CA LEU A 100 27.06 0.10 4.11
C LEU A 100 27.04 1.30 5.03
N ASP A 101 28.11 1.43 5.82
CA ASP A 101 28.39 2.64 6.54
C ASP A 101 28.35 3.80 5.52
N GLU A 102 27.26 4.59 5.57
CA GLU A 102 26.98 5.64 4.59
C GLU A 102 28.14 6.63 4.52
N ASP A 103 28.81 6.83 5.66
CA ASP A 103 29.95 7.72 5.78
C ASP A 103 31.19 7.10 5.09
N ASP A 104 31.40 5.78 5.13
CA ASP A 104 32.50 5.09 4.41
C ASP A 104 32.27 5.10 2.89
N ALA A 105 31.02 4.97 2.43
CA ALA A 105 30.67 5.04 1.02
C ALA A 105 30.85 6.46 0.46
N VAL A 106 30.39 7.48 1.19
CA VAL A 106 30.60 8.90 0.84
C VAL A 106 32.09 9.23 0.85
N GLU A 107 32.84 8.81 1.86
CA GLU A 107 34.29 9.07 1.96
C GLU A 107 35.06 8.45 0.80
N LYS A 108 34.71 7.23 0.40
CA LYS A 108 35.36 6.54 -0.73
C LYS A 108 35.06 7.20 -2.07
N VAL A 109 33.80 7.56 -2.33
CA VAL A 109 33.41 8.25 -3.57
C VAL A 109 34.03 9.64 -3.62
N MET A 110 34.02 10.38 -2.50
CA MET A 110 34.67 11.68 -2.41
C MET A 110 36.16 11.55 -2.72
N LYS A 111 36.86 10.58 -2.14
CA LYS A 111 38.28 10.34 -2.40
C LYS A 111 38.61 9.98 -3.86
N ASP A 112 37.69 9.31 -4.54
CA ASP A 112 37.89 8.88 -5.93
C ASP A 112 37.58 9.99 -6.94
N PHE A 113 36.74 10.97 -6.57
CA PHE A 113 36.25 12.03 -7.44
C PHE A 113 36.92 13.39 -7.17
N ASP A 114 37.05 13.79 -5.90
CA ASP A 114 37.72 15.02 -5.46
C ASP A 114 39.24 14.90 -5.66
N THR A 115 39.72 15.43 -6.78
CA THR A 115 41.13 15.38 -7.17
C THR A 115 41.90 16.59 -6.64
N SER A 116 41.17 17.68 -6.39
CA SER A 116 41.69 18.94 -5.84
C SER A 116 41.88 18.91 -4.32
N LEU A 117 41.25 17.94 -3.64
CA LEU A 117 41.22 17.74 -2.18
C LEU A 117 40.60 18.93 -1.43
N ASP A 118 39.62 19.58 -2.03
CA ASP A 118 38.89 20.71 -1.42
C ASP A 118 37.57 20.29 -0.75
N HIS A 119 37.32 18.98 -0.66
CA HIS A 119 36.13 18.34 -0.10
C HIS A 119 34.82 18.72 -0.80
N GLN A 120 34.92 19.22 -2.03
CA GLN A 120 33.83 19.50 -2.94
C GLN A 120 34.14 18.85 -4.28
N ILE A 121 33.12 18.50 -5.06
CA ILE A 121 33.32 17.93 -6.40
C ILE A 121 32.84 18.96 -7.41
N ASP A 122 33.77 19.50 -8.20
CA ASP A 122 33.42 20.40 -9.29
C ASP A 122 32.97 19.63 -10.55
N LEU A 123 32.38 20.34 -11.52
CA LEU A 123 31.85 19.71 -12.74
C LEU A 123 32.92 18.92 -13.54
N GLN A 124 34.16 19.42 -13.61
CA GLN A 124 35.25 18.74 -14.30
C GLN A 124 35.70 17.49 -13.54
N GLU A 125 35.79 17.57 -12.22
CA GLU A 125 36.10 16.41 -11.36
C GLU A 125 35.01 15.34 -11.47
N PHE A 126 33.75 15.74 -11.48
CA PHE A 126 32.61 14.84 -11.64
C PHE A 126 32.63 14.13 -13.00
N ILE A 127 32.90 14.86 -14.09
CA ILE A 127 33.03 14.28 -15.44
C ILE A 127 34.23 13.32 -15.48
N CYS A 128 35.39 13.73 -14.95
CA CYS A 128 36.61 12.93 -14.94
C CYS A 128 36.43 11.64 -14.11
N GLY A 129 35.80 11.73 -12.94
CA GLY A 129 35.50 10.59 -12.07
C GLY A 129 34.59 9.57 -12.74
N ILE A 130 33.53 10.02 -13.41
CA ILE A 130 32.63 9.14 -14.18
C ILE A 130 33.35 8.53 -15.38
N GLU A 131 34.15 9.30 -16.11
CA GLU A 131 34.93 8.80 -17.25
C GLU A 131 35.93 7.71 -16.82
N LYS A 132 36.65 7.93 -15.71
CA LYS A 132 37.59 6.96 -15.13
C LYS A 132 36.89 5.70 -14.62
N TRP A 133 35.76 5.84 -13.93
CA TRP A 133 34.96 4.69 -13.47
C TRP A 133 34.43 3.87 -14.65
N LEU A 134 33.97 4.53 -15.72
CA LEU A 134 33.52 3.87 -16.94
C LEU A 134 34.67 3.15 -17.67
N GLU A 135 35.88 3.72 -17.66
CA GLU A 135 37.08 3.06 -18.18
C GLU A 135 37.52 1.85 -17.35
N GLU A 136 37.46 1.91 -16.03
CA GLU A 136 37.76 0.78 -15.15
C GLU A 136 36.79 -0.38 -15.41
N VAL A 137 35.50 -0.09 -15.54
CA VAL A 137 34.48 -1.09 -15.94
C VAL A 137 34.79 -1.71 -17.31
N ARG A 138 35.34 -0.93 -18.26
CA ARG A 138 35.77 -1.43 -19.57
C ARG A 138 37.04 -2.29 -19.51
N ARG A 139 37.97 -2.01 -18.59
CA ARG A 139 39.25 -2.75 -18.44
C ARG A 139 39.10 -4.14 -17.84
N TYR A 140 38.02 -4.41 -17.09
CA TYR A 140 37.73 -5.74 -16.53
C TYR A 140 37.03 -6.71 -17.51
N GLY A 141 36.83 -6.32 -18.78
CA GLY A 141 36.70 -7.22 -19.92
C GLY A 141 35.69 -8.36 -19.82
N SER A 142 34.45 -8.12 -20.26
CA SER A 142 33.75 -9.07 -21.14
C SER A 142 33.55 -8.41 -22.51
N PRO A 143 33.55 -9.17 -23.62
CA PRO A 143 33.63 -8.61 -24.97
C PRO A 143 32.37 -7.82 -25.35
N PRO A 144 32.45 -6.97 -26.39
CA PRO A 144 31.39 -6.03 -26.74
C PRO A 144 30.19 -6.78 -27.36
N LEU A 145 29.23 -7.16 -26.51
CA LEU A 145 27.86 -7.44 -26.94
C LEU A 145 27.03 -6.19 -26.64
N GLU A 146 26.62 -5.51 -27.70
CA GLU A 146 25.49 -4.57 -27.76
C GLU A 146 25.11 -3.93 -26.42
N ALA A 147 25.81 -2.84 -26.10
CA ALA A 147 25.47 -1.93 -25.02
C ALA A 147 24.12 -1.26 -25.33
N GLY A 148 23.04 -1.98 -25.03
CA GLY A 148 21.67 -1.52 -25.14
C GLY A 148 20.67 -2.30 -24.29
N ALA A 149 21.02 -3.49 -23.76
CA ALA A 149 20.04 -4.30 -23.04
C ALA A 149 20.56 -5.13 -21.85
N GLY A 150 21.88 -5.27 -21.66
CA GLY A 150 22.45 -6.23 -20.69
C GLY A 150 22.71 -5.70 -19.28
N THR A 151 23.27 -4.50 -19.14
CA THR A 151 23.60 -3.93 -17.82
C THR A 151 22.34 -3.50 -17.05
N ILE A 152 21.31 -3.03 -17.78
CA ILE A 152 19.98 -2.84 -17.21
C ILE A 152 19.35 -4.19 -16.86
N LYS A 153 19.58 -5.27 -17.63
CA LYS A 153 19.09 -6.61 -17.27
C LYS A 153 19.76 -7.19 -16.03
N ASN A 154 21.03 -6.91 -15.76
CA ASN A 154 21.68 -7.34 -14.52
C ASN A 154 21.28 -6.47 -13.33
N LEU A 155 21.05 -5.17 -13.52
CA LEU A 155 20.48 -4.30 -12.50
C LEU A 155 19.00 -4.63 -12.24
N ASP A 156 18.26 -5.03 -13.28
CA ASP A 156 16.89 -5.57 -13.21
C ASP A 156 16.89 -6.96 -12.57
N ASP A 157 17.86 -7.83 -12.84
CA ASP A 157 17.95 -9.17 -12.24
C ASP A 157 18.36 -9.07 -10.76
N PHE A 158 19.21 -8.11 -10.41
CA PHE A 158 19.55 -7.79 -9.02
C PHE A 158 18.37 -7.12 -8.31
N HIS A 159 17.74 -6.09 -8.90
CA HIS A 159 16.49 -5.51 -8.37
C HIS A 159 15.35 -6.53 -8.30
N ARG A 160 15.25 -7.45 -9.26
CA ARG A 160 14.22 -8.49 -9.29
C ARG A 160 14.49 -9.56 -8.25
N ASN A 161 15.75 -9.91 -7.95
CA ASN A 161 16.09 -10.80 -6.85
C ASN A 161 15.92 -10.11 -5.48
N THR A 162 16.35 -8.86 -5.30
CA THR A 162 16.09 -8.07 -4.08
C THR A 162 14.59 -7.90 -3.85
N LYS A 163 13.81 -7.64 -4.91
CA LYS A 163 12.33 -7.56 -4.85
C LYS A 163 11.68 -8.93 -4.60
N ARG A 164 12.29 -10.04 -5.01
CA ARG A 164 11.79 -11.42 -4.78
C ARG A 164 12.10 -11.92 -3.36
N GLU A 165 13.22 -11.52 -2.78
CA GLU A 165 13.56 -11.78 -1.37
C GLU A 165 12.77 -10.88 -0.43
N HIS A 166 12.57 -9.60 -0.77
CA HIS A 166 11.56 -8.74 -0.13
C HIS A 166 10.11 -9.21 -0.38
N ASP A 167 9.82 -9.96 -1.45
CA ASP A 167 8.50 -10.60 -1.69
C ASP A 167 8.25 -11.80 -0.77
N LEU A 168 9.31 -12.43 -0.25
CA LEU A 168 9.25 -13.54 0.71
C LEU A 168 9.26 -13.08 2.18
N LEU A 169 9.78 -11.88 2.46
CA LEU A 169 9.78 -11.27 3.78
C LEU A 169 8.60 -10.31 3.89
N GLY A 170 7.53 -10.77 4.54
CA GLY A 170 6.36 -9.96 4.87
C GLY A 170 6.73 -8.80 5.79
N ASP A 171 6.97 -7.63 5.21
CA ASP A 171 6.98 -6.37 5.93
C ASP A 171 5.54 -5.89 6.17
N ALA A 172 4.90 -6.61 7.08
CA ALA A 172 3.83 -6.08 7.90
C ALA A 172 4.38 -5.86 9.30
N SER A 173 5.46 -5.07 9.45
CA SER A 173 5.74 -4.34 10.68
C SER A 173 7.03 -3.54 10.54
N ASP A 174 6.88 -2.22 10.55
CA ASP A 174 7.86 -1.26 11.07
C ASP A 174 8.01 -1.43 12.61
N GLU A 175 7.98 -2.67 13.10
CA GLU A 175 8.39 -3.04 14.44
C GLU A 175 9.78 -3.64 14.30
N VAL A 176 10.74 -2.92 14.85
CA VAL A 176 12.04 -3.44 15.26
C VAL A 176 11.85 -4.88 15.71
N VAL A 177 12.35 -5.84 14.93
CA VAL A 177 12.45 -7.23 15.39
C VAL A 177 13.53 -7.21 16.47
N GLU A 178 13.12 -6.88 17.70
CA GLU A 178 13.89 -7.19 18.89
C GLU A 178 14.19 -8.69 18.79
N GLY A 179 15.47 -9.02 18.60
CA GLY A 179 15.92 -10.41 18.50
C GLY A 179 15.26 -11.23 19.59
N VAL A 180 14.65 -12.36 19.21
CA VAL A 180 13.77 -13.15 20.08
C VAL A 180 14.52 -13.60 21.33
N GLU A 181 14.51 -12.76 22.37
CA GLU A 181 15.11 -13.10 23.65
C GLU A 181 14.10 -13.94 24.43
N ASN A 182 14.36 -15.25 24.41
CA ASN A 182 13.56 -16.33 24.99
C ASN A 182 12.16 -16.56 24.37
N PRO A 183 12.00 -17.55 23.45
CA PRO A 183 10.72 -17.85 22.80
C PRO A 183 9.59 -18.21 23.80
N LYS A 184 9.94 -18.75 24.97
CA LYS A 184 9.00 -19.04 26.05
C LYS A 184 8.41 -17.76 26.66
N ARG A 185 9.21 -16.71 26.84
CA ARG A 185 8.77 -15.42 27.41
C ARG A 185 7.85 -14.70 26.44
N THR A 186 8.20 -14.70 25.15
CA THR A 186 7.36 -14.14 24.08
C THR A 186 6.02 -14.86 23.98
N THR A 187 6.01 -16.19 24.06
CA THR A 187 4.77 -16.99 24.05
C THR A 187 3.88 -16.67 25.25
N ILE A 188 4.45 -16.62 26.46
CA ILE A 188 3.69 -16.28 27.68
C ILE A 188 3.13 -14.86 27.59
N LYS A 189 3.93 -13.90 27.12
CA LYS A 189 3.50 -12.51 26.92
C LYS A 189 2.33 -12.43 25.92
N ALA A 190 2.41 -13.14 24.80
CA ALA A 190 1.35 -13.19 23.80
C ALA A 190 0.05 -13.79 24.36
N VAL A 191 0.13 -14.92 25.09
CA VAL A 191 -1.03 -15.54 25.74
C VAL A 191 -1.67 -14.57 26.75
N LEU A 192 -0.85 -13.88 27.54
CA LEU A 192 -1.34 -12.91 28.53
C LEU A 192 -2.02 -11.71 27.85
N LEU A 193 -1.45 -11.19 26.77
CA LEU A 193 -2.08 -10.12 25.98
C LEU A 193 -3.42 -10.56 25.38
N LEU A 194 -3.51 -11.78 24.84
CA LEU A 194 -4.76 -12.32 24.29
C LEU A 194 -5.85 -12.47 25.35
N LEU A 195 -5.49 -12.98 26.54
CA LEU A 195 -6.43 -13.10 27.66
C LEU A 195 -6.89 -11.72 28.15
N LEU A 196 -5.97 -10.77 28.28
CA LEU A 196 -6.28 -9.40 28.68
C LEU A 196 -7.22 -8.72 27.67
N GLY A 197 -6.92 -8.83 26.37
CA GLY A 197 -7.77 -8.30 25.31
C GLY A 197 -9.17 -8.90 25.32
N THR A 198 -9.27 -10.22 25.54
CA THR A 198 -10.56 -10.93 25.65
C THR A 198 -11.36 -10.45 26.87
N LEU A 199 -10.70 -10.26 28.01
CA LEU A 199 -11.33 -9.74 29.23
C LEU A 199 -11.88 -8.33 29.03
N ILE A 200 -11.09 -7.45 28.41
CA ILE A 200 -11.50 -6.08 28.10
C ILE A 200 -12.68 -6.11 27.13
N ALA A 201 -12.61 -6.89 26.04
CA ALA A 201 -13.72 -7.00 25.10
C ALA A 201 -15.01 -7.50 25.77
N ALA A 202 -14.92 -8.49 26.66
CA ALA A 202 -16.06 -8.98 27.42
C ALA A 202 -16.64 -7.92 28.38
N ALA A 203 -15.78 -7.15 29.06
CA ALA A 203 -16.21 -6.10 29.98
C ALA A 203 -16.91 -4.93 29.26
N PHE A 204 -16.55 -4.64 28.01
CA PHE A 204 -17.13 -3.55 27.22
C PHE A 204 -18.26 -3.99 26.28
N ALA A 205 -18.46 -5.29 26.05
CA ALA A 205 -19.50 -5.79 25.15
C ALA A 205 -20.91 -5.38 25.59
N ASP A 206 -21.28 -5.63 26.86
CA ASP A 206 -22.63 -5.30 27.36
C ASP A 206 -22.87 -3.77 27.38
N PRO A 207 -21.96 -2.93 27.93
CA PRO A 207 -22.11 -1.48 27.87
C PRO A 207 -22.24 -0.92 26.45
N LEU A 208 -21.56 -1.52 25.47
CA LEU A 208 -21.66 -1.12 24.07
C LEU A 208 -23.05 -1.42 23.50
N VAL A 209 -23.59 -2.62 23.77
CA VAL A 209 -24.95 -2.99 23.35
C VAL A 209 -25.99 -2.05 24.00
N ASP A 210 -25.84 -1.75 25.29
CA ASP A 210 -26.72 -0.83 26.01
C ASP A 210 -26.64 0.60 25.44
N ALA A 211 -25.45 1.08 25.09
CA ALA A 211 -25.29 2.39 24.46
C ALA A 211 -26.03 2.47 23.11
N VAL A 212 -25.96 1.40 22.30
CA VAL A 212 -26.67 1.33 21.02
C VAL A 212 -28.19 1.30 21.23
N ASN A 213 -28.68 0.54 22.22
CA ASN A 213 -30.11 0.50 22.55
C ASN A 213 -30.62 1.86 23.05
N ASN A 214 -29.90 2.50 23.98
CA ASN A 214 -30.28 3.83 24.47
C ASN A 214 -30.27 4.89 23.35
N PHE A 215 -29.32 4.78 22.40
CA PHE A 215 -29.28 5.66 21.24
C PHE A 215 -30.43 5.37 20.26
N SER A 216 -30.79 4.09 20.07
CA SER A 216 -31.97 3.67 19.30
C SER A 216 -33.24 4.29 19.87
N ASP A 217 -33.44 4.17 21.18
CA ASP A 217 -34.62 4.70 21.87
C ASP A 217 -34.69 6.23 21.77
N ALA A 218 -33.56 6.91 21.92
CA ALA A 218 -33.50 8.38 21.85
C ALA A 218 -33.74 8.92 20.43
N THR A 219 -33.30 8.21 19.40
CA THR A 219 -33.40 8.67 18.00
C THR A 219 -34.58 8.08 17.24
N SER A 220 -35.29 7.10 17.83
CA SER A 220 -36.31 6.29 17.16
C SER A 220 -35.80 5.59 15.88
N ILE A 221 -34.48 5.36 15.79
CA ILE A 221 -33.84 4.61 14.71
C ILE A 221 -33.61 3.18 15.23
N PRO A 222 -33.99 2.13 14.48
CA PRO A 222 -33.80 0.75 14.91
C PRO A 222 -32.32 0.44 15.23
N THR A 223 -32.10 -0.26 16.35
CA THR A 223 -30.78 -0.73 16.84
C THR A 223 -29.93 -1.39 15.75
N PHE A 224 -30.58 -2.08 14.81
CA PHE A 224 -29.93 -2.69 13.65
C PHE A 224 -29.19 -1.67 12.78
N PHE A 225 -29.84 -0.59 12.33
CA PHE A 225 -29.21 0.39 11.44
C PHE A 225 -28.07 1.13 12.11
N ILE A 226 -28.23 1.43 13.40
CA ILE A 226 -27.15 2.02 14.21
C ILE A 226 -25.98 1.05 14.28
N SER A 227 -26.24 -0.24 14.52
CA SER A 227 -25.19 -1.27 14.53
C SER A 227 -24.55 -1.51 13.16
N PHE A 228 -25.30 -1.38 12.07
CA PHE A 228 -24.82 -1.58 10.70
C PHE A 228 -23.99 -0.40 10.21
N ILE A 229 -24.32 0.82 10.62
CA ILE A 229 -23.63 2.03 10.16
C ILE A 229 -22.55 2.41 11.18
N ALA A 230 -22.93 2.73 12.41
CA ALA A 230 -22.05 3.39 13.37
C ALA A 230 -20.94 2.49 13.93
N LEU A 231 -21.25 1.22 14.26
CA LEU A 231 -20.26 0.35 14.89
C LEU A 231 -19.09 -0.04 13.95
N PRO A 232 -19.30 -0.31 12.65
CA PRO A 232 -18.21 -0.47 11.70
C PRO A 232 -17.29 0.75 11.60
N PHE A 233 -17.83 1.96 11.66
CA PHE A 233 -17.02 3.18 11.72
C PHE A 233 -16.20 3.28 13.01
N ALA A 234 -16.70 2.78 14.13
CA ALA A 234 -15.92 2.69 15.36
C ALA A 234 -14.76 1.68 15.26
N ASN A 235 -14.89 0.65 14.41
CA ASN A 235 -13.84 -0.34 14.14
C ASN A 235 -12.89 0.08 12.98
N SER A 236 -12.64 1.38 12.82
CA SER A 236 -11.92 1.92 11.66
C SER A 236 -10.40 1.70 11.67
N SER A 237 -9.81 1.09 12.70
CA SER A 237 -8.35 0.91 12.79
C SER A 237 -7.78 0.19 11.57
N MET A 238 -8.47 -0.87 11.12
CA MET A 238 -8.12 -1.60 9.90
C MET A 238 -8.32 -0.77 8.62
N ALA A 239 -9.40 0.02 8.56
CA ALA A 239 -9.69 0.89 7.42
C ALA A 239 -8.59 1.96 7.24
N VAL A 240 -8.13 2.53 8.36
CA VAL A 240 -7.08 3.55 8.37
C VAL A 240 -5.76 2.96 7.89
N SER A 241 -5.35 1.79 8.40
CA SER A 241 -4.14 1.10 7.94
C SER A 241 -4.21 0.75 6.45
N ALA A 242 -5.34 0.21 5.98
CA ALA A 242 -5.56 -0.10 4.58
C ALA A 242 -5.45 1.14 3.68
N ILE A 243 -6.03 2.27 4.10
CA ILE A 243 -5.95 3.53 3.36
C ILE A 243 -4.52 4.08 3.36
N ILE A 244 -3.84 4.11 4.52
CA ILE A 244 -2.43 4.53 4.63
C ILE A 244 -1.52 3.67 3.78
N PHE A 245 -1.81 2.37 3.65
CA PHE A 245 -1.03 1.51 2.78
C PHE A 245 -1.32 1.82 1.31
N ALA A 246 -2.59 2.03 0.95
CA ALA A 246 -2.97 2.43 -0.42
C ALA A 246 -2.37 3.79 -0.84
N THR A 247 -2.14 4.74 0.06
CA THR A 247 -1.52 6.05 -0.29
C THR A 247 -0.09 5.92 -0.79
N ARG A 248 0.59 4.78 -0.54
CA ARG A 248 1.96 4.54 -1.01
C ARG A 248 2.05 4.39 -2.53
N LYS A 249 0.92 4.24 -3.25
CA LYS A 249 0.84 4.20 -4.73
C LYS A 249 1.83 3.24 -5.39
N ARG A 250 2.07 2.08 -4.76
CA ARG A 250 2.87 0.98 -5.32
C ARG A 250 1.97 -0.20 -5.64
N LEU A 251 2.18 -0.89 -6.76
CA LEU A 251 1.35 -2.02 -7.19
C LEU A 251 1.25 -3.11 -6.11
N ARG A 252 2.39 -3.48 -5.52
CA ARG A 252 2.44 -4.48 -4.44
C ARG A 252 1.72 -4.00 -3.18
N SER A 253 1.83 -2.71 -2.87
CA SER A 253 1.20 -2.12 -1.69
C SER A 253 -0.32 -2.17 -1.83
N THR A 254 -0.85 -1.70 -2.96
CA THR A 254 -2.27 -1.78 -3.30
C THR A 254 -2.79 -3.22 -3.32
N SER A 255 -2.00 -4.17 -3.84
CA SER A 255 -2.38 -5.60 -3.88
C SER A 255 -2.47 -6.22 -2.48
N LEU A 256 -1.56 -5.85 -1.57
CA LEU A 256 -1.63 -6.29 -0.16
C LEU A 256 -2.85 -5.69 0.53
N THR A 257 -3.14 -4.40 0.32
CA THR A 257 -4.34 -3.75 0.88
C THR A 257 -5.61 -4.49 0.49
N PHE A 258 -5.76 -4.86 -0.78
CA PHE A 258 -6.92 -5.63 -1.22
C PHE A 258 -6.94 -7.04 -0.63
N SER A 259 -5.78 -7.69 -0.51
CA SER A 259 -5.68 -9.01 0.12
C SER A 259 -6.05 -8.98 1.60
N GLU A 260 -5.65 -7.93 2.33
CA GLU A 260 -6.03 -7.70 3.72
C GLU A 260 -7.54 -7.46 3.86
N LEU A 261 -8.12 -6.63 3.00
CA LEU A 261 -9.57 -6.38 2.94
C LEU A 261 -10.36 -7.67 2.68
N TYR A 262 -9.98 -8.44 1.67
CA TYR A 262 -10.65 -9.69 1.34
C TYR A 262 -10.44 -10.77 2.41
N GLY A 263 -9.25 -10.81 3.03
CA GLY A 263 -8.97 -11.68 4.17
C GLY A 263 -9.86 -11.37 5.36
N ALA A 264 -10.01 -10.09 5.71
CA ALA A 264 -10.88 -9.63 6.80
C ALA A 264 -12.36 -9.96 6.53
N VAL A 265 -12.85 -9.69 5.32
CA VAL A 265 -14.22 -10.05 4.89
C VAL A 265 -14.45 -11.56 4.98
N THR A 266 -13.48 -12.36 4.53
CA THR A 266 -13.56 -13.82 4.60
C THR A 266 -13.58 -14.30 6.04
N MET A 267 -12.73 -13.73 6.90
CA MET A 267 -12.69 -14.06 8.33
C MET A 267 -14.03 -13.76 9.01
N ASN A 268 -14.57 -12.57 8.80
CA ASN A 268 -15.87 -12.15 9.35
C ASN A 268 -16.98 -13.12 8.92
N ASN A 269 -17.05 -13.46 7.63
CA ASN A 269 -18.15 -14.29 7.15
C ASN A 269 -17.97 -15.78 7.46
N VAL A 270 -16.77 -16.33 7.35
CA VAL A 270 -16.52 -17.78 7.50
C VAL A 270 -16.32 -18.17 8.97
N LEU A 271 -15.82 -17.28 9.84
CA LEU A 271 -15.67 -17.57 11.26
C LEU A 271 -16.81 -17.00 12.09
N CYS A 272 -17.21 -15.75 11.89
CA CYS A 272 -18.22 -15.13 12.78
C CYS A 272 -19.64 -15.61 12.49
N LEU A 273 -20.05 -15.81 11.22
CA LEU A 273 -21.41 -16.30 10.93
C LEU A 273 -21.66 -17.71 11.52
N PRO A 274 -20.78 -18.71 11.34
CA PRO A 274 -21.01 -20.03 11.91
C PRO A 274 -20.97 -20.05 13.44
N VAL A 275 -20.06 -19.28 14.07
CA VAL A 275 -20.02 -19.15 15.53
C VAL A 275 -21.31 -18.53 16.05
N PHE A 276 -21.80 -17.48 15.40
CA PHE A 276 -23.06 -16.85 15.75
C PHE A 276 -24.25 -17.81 15.59
N LEU A 277 -24.33 -18.52 14.47
CA LEU A 277 -25.36 -19.53 14.21
C LEU A 277 -25.32 -20.66 15.26
N ALA A 278 -24.13 -21.15 15.62
CA ALA A 278 -23.95 -22.16 16.65
C ALA A 278 -24.46 -21.67 18.02
N LEU A 279 -24.21 -20.41 18.37
CA LEU A 279 -24.73 -19.83 19.61
C LEU A 279 -26.26 -19.70 19.60
N LEU A 280 -26.85 -19.26 18.48
CA LEU A 280 -28.32 -19.20 18.34
C LEU A 280 -28.94 -20.60 18.48
N TYR A 281 -28.34 -21.60 17.83
CA TYR A 281 -28.78 -22.99 17.88
C TYR A 281 -28.71 -23.56 19.30
N ILE A 282 -27.58 -23.38 20.00
CA ILE A 282 -27.41 -23.86 21.38
C ILE A 282 -28.36 -23.15 22.35
N ARG A 283 -28.66 -21.87 22.12
CA ARG A 283 -29.58 -21.07 22.95
C ARG A 283 -31.05 -21.28 22.58
N GLY A 284 -31.36 -21.99 21.48
CA GLY A 284 -32.72 -22.20 21.01
C GLY A 284 -33.45 -20.91 20.59
N LEU A 285 -32.69 -19.93 20.08
CA LEU A 285 -33.25 -18.65 19.62
C LEU A 285 -33.82 -18.77 18.20
N THR A 286 -34.87 -17.99 17.89
CA THR A 286 -35.42 -17.91 16.54
C THR A 286 -34.44 -17.20 15.60
N TRP A 287 -34.41 -17.66 14.36
CA TRP A 287 -33.62 -17.01 13.31
C TRP A 287 -34.48 -15.95 12.64
N ASP A 288 -34.11 -14.69 12.83
CA ASP A 288 -34.84 -13.51 12.35
C ASP A 288 -33.92 -12.54 11.57
N PHE A 289 -32.79 -13.04 11.06
CA PHE A 289 -31.75 -12.24 10.41
C PHE A 289 -31.51 -12.63 8.94
N SER A 290 -32.55 -13.11 8.26
CA SER A 290 -32.44 -13.64 6.89
C SER A 290 -32.11 -12.54 5.88
N ALA A 291 -32.71 -11.36 6.04
CA ALA A 291 -32.51 -10.21 5.15
C ALA A 291 -31.05 -9.72 5.16
N GLU A 292 -30.43 -9.67 6.34
CA GLU A 292 -29.06 -9.23 6.54
C GLU A 292 -28.06 -10.18 5.91
N VAL A 293 -28.24 -11.48 6.12
CA VAL A 293 -27.36 -12.49 5.52
C VAL A 293 -27.48 -12.47 4.00
N LEU A 294 -28.70 -12.30 3.48
CA LEU A 294 -28.92 -12.16 2.04
C LEU A 294 -28.16 -10.96 1.47
N VAL A 295 -28.18 -9.82 2.16
CA VAL A 295 -27.45 -8.61 1.74
C VAL A 295 -25.94 -8.83 1.76
N ILE A 296 -25.40 -9.49 2.79
CA ILE A 296 -23.99 -9.89 2.84
C ILE A 296 -23.66 -10.75 1.61
N VAL A 297 -24.47 -11.78 1.34
CA VAL A 297 -24.25 -12.71 0.22
C VAL A 297 -24.27 -11.96 -1.11
N ILE A 298 -25.24 -11.08 -1.34
CA ILE A 298 -25.33 -10.29 -2.57
C ILE A 298 -24.10 -9.42 -2.75
N VAL A 299 -23.70 -8.64 -1.74
CA VAL A 299 -22.54 -7.75 -1.82
C VAL A 299 -21.26 -8.55 -2.03
N CYS A 300 -21.06 -9.66 -1.31
CA CYS A 300 -19.92 -10.54 -1.46
C CYS A 300 -19.85 -11.17 -2.86
N VAL A 301 -20.97 -11.64 -3.42
CA VAL A 301 -21.01 -12.23 -4.76
C VAL A 301 -20.74 -11.18 -5.83
N VAL A 302 -21.36 -10.00 -5.74
CA VAL A 302 -21.17 -8.91 -6.71
C VAL A 302 -19.72 -8.44 -6.69
N MET A 303 -19.18 -8.09 -5.52
CA MET A 303 -17.81 -7.59 -5.39
C MET A 303 -16.78 -8.69 -5.63
N GLY A 304 -17.03 -9.91 -5.18
CA GLY A 304 -16.16 -11.07 -5.40
C GLY A 304 -16.07 -11.45 -6.88
N ALA A 305 -17.19 -11.52 -7.58
CA ALA A 305 -17.20 -11.77 -9.02
C ALA A 305 -16.48 -10.63 -9.77
N PHE A 306 -16.80 -9.38 -9.44
CA PHE A 306 -16.17 -8.22 -10.04
C PHE A 306 -14.64 -8.23 -9.87
N ALA A 307 -14.16 -8.47 -8.66
CA ALA A 307 -12.74 -8.54 -8.34
C ALA A 307 -12.03 -9.76 -8.94
N SER A 308 -12.74 -10.88 -9.11
CA SER A 308 -12.15 -12.12 -9.65
C SER A 308 -11.91 -12.06 -11.16
N PHE A 309 -12.77 -11.36 -11.92
CA PHE A 309 -12.63 -11.27 -13.38
C PHE A 309 -11.71 -10.12 -13.84
N ARG A 310 -11.28 -9.24 -12.94
CA ARG A 310 -10.49 -8.05 -13.28
C ARG A 310 -9.32 -7.90 -12.32
N THR A 311 -8.11 -7.90 -12.86
CA THR A 311 -6.88 -7.62 -12.11
C THR A 311 -6.53 -6.13 -12.09
N THR A 312 -7.21 -5.32 -12.91
CA THR A 312 -7.03 -3.86 -12.99
C THR A 312 -8.36 -3.16 -12.70
N PHE A 313 -8.39 -2.28 -11.71
CA PHE A 313 -9.60 -1.58 -11.28
C PHE A 313 -9.61 -0.13 -11.80
N PRO A 314 -10.43 0.21 -12.81
CA PRO A 314 -10.56 1.60 -13.26
C PRO A 314 -11.29 2.44 -12.21
N LEU A 315 -10.95 3.73 -12.08
CA LEU A 315 -11.52 4.63 -11.05
C LEU A 315 -13.05 4.66 -10.97
N TRP A 316 -13.75 4.47 -12.09
CA TRP A 316 -15.22 4.38 -12.10
C TRP A 316 -15.78 3.25 -11.23
N THR A 317 -15.00 2.22 -10.93
CA THR A 317 -15.44 1.12 -10.06
C THR A 317 -15.58 1.57 -8.61
N ALA A 318 -14.81 2.57 -8.18
CA ALA A 318 -14.99 3.17 -6.87
C ALA A 318 -16.38 3.81 -6.72
N ILE A 319 -16.88 4.46 -7.78
CA ILE A 319 -18.22 5.04 -7.79
C ILE A 319 -19.28 3.94 -7.65
N LEU A 320 -19.12 2.83 -8.38
CA LEU A 320 -20.02 1.67 -8.23
C LEU A 320 -19.98 1.10 -6.80
N ALA A 321 -18.79 0.95 -6.22
CA ALA A 321 -18.63 0.46 -4.86
C ALA A 321 -19.28 1.41 -3.82
N PHE A 322 -19.08 2.72 -3.95
CA PHE A 322 -19.70 3.71 -3.07
C PHE A 322 -21.23 3.72 -3.17
N LEU A 323 -21.80 3.51 -4.36
CA LEU A 323 -23.25 3.40 -4.56
C LEU A 323 -23.83 2.09 -4.00
N LEU A 324 -23.03 1.03 -3.96
CA LEU A 324 -23.46 -0.27 -3.44
C LEU A 324 -23.72 -0.23 -1.91
N TYR A 325 -23.04 0.66 -1.17
CA TYR A 325 -23.27 0.84 0.28
C TYR A 325 -24.68 1.34 0.61
N PRO A 326 -25.16 2.52 0.14
CA PRO A 326 -26.52 2.97 0.40
C PRO A 326 -27.57 2.07 -0.26
N PHE A 327 -27.24 1.42 -1.38
CA PHE A 327 -28.12 0.40 -1.98
C PHE A 327 -28.35 -0.78 -1.03
N SER A 328 -27.29 -1.29 -0.38
CA SER A 328 -27.40 -2.38 0.59
C SER A 328 -28.27 -2.01 1.79
N LEU A 329 -28.15 -0.78 2.29
CA LEU A 329 -28.99 -0.25 3.38
C LEU A 329 -30.47 -0.16 2.96
N ALA A 330 -30.73 0.36 1.76
CA ALA A 330 -32.08 0.43 1.21
C ALA A 330 -32.67 -0.96 1.00
N LEU A 331 -31.87 -1.93 0.54
CA LEU A 331 -32.28 -3.31 0.37
C LEU A 331 -32.69 -3.95 1.70
N VAL A 332 -31.89 -3.79 2.77
CA VAL A 332 -32.25 -4.27 4.10
C VAL A 332 -33.56 -3.61 4.57
N TYR A 333 -33.67 -2.29 4.45
CA TYR A 333 -34.86 -1.56 4.86
C TYR A 333 -36.12 -2.06 4.16
N VAL A 334 -36.06 -2.30 2.84
CA VAL A 334 -37.21 -2.80 2.08
C VAL A 334 -37.55 -4.25 2.46
N LEU A 335 -36.55 -5.12 2.60
CA LEU A 335 -36.78 -6.52 2.98
C LEU A 335 -37.40 -6.63 4.37
N ASP A 336 -36.88 -5.88 5.33
CA ASP A 336 -37.28 -5.95 6.73
C ASP A 336 -38.62 -5.23 6.97
N TYR A 337 -38.74 -3.97 6.53
CA TYR A 337 -39.92 -3.13 6.86
C TYR A 337 -41.08 -3.22 5.87
N VAL A 338 -40.80 -3.47 4.58
CA VAL A 338 -41.85 -3.48 3.54
C VAL A 338 -42.34 -4.91 3.29
N LEU A 339 -41.42 -5.87 3.27
CA LEU A 339 -41.75 -7.26 2.97
C LEU A 339 -41.92 -8.12 4.23
N GLY A 340 -41.52 -7.63 5.41
CA GLY A 340 -41.67 -8.34 6.68
C GLY A 340 -40.85 -9.63 6.73
N TRP A 341 -39.71 -9.66 6.05
CA TRP A 341 -38.81 -10.82 6.02
C TRP A 341 -37.90 -10.80 7.25
N SER A 342 -38.20 -11.67 8.22
CA SER A 342 -37.25 -12.08 9.28
C SER A 342 -36.61 -13.43 8.95
#